data_AF-A0AA41V6G5-F1
#
_entry.id   AF-A0AA41V6G5-F1
#
_cell.length_a   1.000
_cell.length_b   1.000
_cell.length_c   1.000
_cell.angle_alpha   90.00
_cell.angle_beta   90.00
_cell.angle_gamma   90.00
#
_symmetry.space_group_name_H-M   'P 1'
#
loop_
_entity.id
_entity.type
_entity.pdbx_description
1 polymer ?
#
loop_
_entity_poly.entity_id
_entity_poly.type
_entity_poly.pdbx_seq_one_letter_code
_entity_poly.pdbx_strand_id
1 'polypeptide(L)' 'MNEFGAKALVKRDEVAKIVKKFMAVNEDEDVKNEAKEMRRRSSELKEMCRRALAKGGSSDTNLDAFIKDILHFQ' A
#
# COMPACT_ATOMS: atom_id res chain seq x y z
N MET A 1 -27.87 -15.75 -13.50
CA MET A 1 -26.94 -14.67 -13.10
C MET A 1 -27.76 -13.44 -12.80
N ASN A 2 -27.72 -12.95 -11.55
CA ASN A 2 -28.39 -11.73 -11.14
C ASN A 2 -27.73 -10.52 -11.82
N GLU A 3 -28.55 -9.57 -12.28
CA GLU A 3 -28.16 -8.39 -13.08
C GLU A 3 -27.02 -7.56 -12.45
N PHE A 4 -26.94 -7.56 -11.12
CA PHE A 4 -25.90 -6.89 -10.34
C PHE A 4 -24.51 -7.52 -10.50
N GLY A 5 -24.42 -8.84 -10.64
CA GLY A 5 -23.15 -9.53 -10.85
C GLY A 5 -22.51 -9.10 -12.16
N ALA A 6 -23.28 -8.99 -13.24
CA ALA A 6 -22.77 -8.63 -14.57
C ALA A 6 -22.24 -7.19 -14.66
N LYS A 7 -22.81 -6.23 -13.92
CA LYS A 7 -22.32 -4.83 -13.87
C LYS A 7 -21.06 -4.63 -13.02
N ALA A 8 -20.75 -5.57 -12.11
CA ALA A 8 -19.56 -5.53 -11.25
C ALA A 8 -18.37 -6.31 -11.83
N LEU A 9 -18.53 -6.98 -12.97
CA LEU A 9 -17.47 -7.75 -13.60
C LEU A 9 -16.53 -6.84 -14.40
N VAL A 10 -15.29 -6.74 -13.93
CA VAL A 10 -14.20 -6.12 -14.67
C VAL A 10 -13.80 -7.04 -15.83
N LYS A 11 -13.78 -6.51 -17.05
CA LYS A 11 -13.41 -7.30 -18.23
C LYS A 11 -11.93 -7.66 -18.20
N ARG A 12 -11.59 -8.82 -18.76
CA ARG A 12 -10.20 -9.29 -18.86
C ARG A 12 -9.25 -8.24 -19.45
N ASP A 13 -9.68 -7.54 -20.50
CA ASP A 13 -8.84 -6.56 -21.19
C ASP A 13 -8.52 -5.34 -20.31
N GLU A 14 -9.46 -4.95 -19.45
CA GLU A 14 -9.26 -3.86 -18.49
C GLU A 14 -8.26 -4.27 -17.41
N VAL A 15 -8.40 -5.48 -16.85
CA VAL A 15 -7.41 -6.05 -15.92
C VAL A 15 -6.03 -6.12 -16.59
N ALA A 16 -5.96 -6.63 -17.82
CA ALA A 16 -4.71 -6.75 -18.55
C ALA A 16 -4.05 -5.40 -18.80
N LYS A 17 -4.83 -4.37 -19.16
CA LYS A 17 -4.33 -3.00 -19.32
C LYS A 17 -3.74 -2.45 -18.03
N ILE A 18 -4.44 -2.59 -16.91
CA ILE A 18 -3.97 -2.10 -15.61
C ILE A 18 -2.69 -2.82 -15.19
N VAL A 19 -2.65 -4.15 -15.32
CA VAL A 19 -1.46 -4.94 -14.97
C VAL A 19 -0.27 -4.56 -15.85
N LYS A 20 -0.44 -4.39 -17.16
CA LYS A 20 0.65 -3.96 -18.06
C LYS A 20 1.19 -2.57 -17.69
N LYS A 21 0.31 -1.60 -17.44
CA LYS A 21 0.70 -0.26 -16.97
C LYS A 21 1.46 -0.33 -15.65
N PHE A 22 0.92 -1.06 -14.67
CA PHE A 22 1.55 -1.24 -13.35
C PHE A 22 2.93 -1.89 -13.46
N MET A 23 3.07 -2.87 -14.35
CA MET A 23 4.32 -3.60 -14.60
C MET A 23 5.25 -2.86 -15.57
N ALA A 24 4.79 -1.77 -16.19
CA ALA A 24 5.47 -1.02 -17.25
C ALA A 24 5.91 -1.89 -18.44
N VAL A 25 5.07 -2.84 -18.85
CA VAL A 25 5.36 -3.79 -19.93
C VAL A 25 5.00 -3.17 -21.29
N ASN A 26 6.01 -2.94 -22.13
CA ASN A 26 5.85 -2.34 -23.47
C ASN A 26 5.14 -0.97 -23.45
N GLU A 27 5.28 -0.22 -22.35
CA GLU A 27 4.69 1.11 -22.20
C GLU A 27 5.70 2.21 -22.61
N ASP A 28 5.21 3.43 -22.82
CA ASP A 28 6.05 4.59 -23.07
C ASP A 28 6.89 5.01 -21.83
N GLU A 29 7.86 5.92 -22.05
CA GLU A 29 8.77 6.36 -20.99
C GLU A 29 8.06 7.11 -19.85
N ASP A 30 6.99 7.85 -20.13
CA ASP A 30 6.23 8.57 -19.11
C ASP A 30 5.54 7.59 -18.14
N VAL A 31 4.91 6.54 -18.69
CA VAL A 31 4.30 5.46 -17.91
C VAL A 31 5.33 4.65 -17.13
N LYS A 32 6.50 4.36 -17.72
CA LYS A 32 7.61 3.70 -16.99
C LYS A 32 8.08 4.53 -15.81
N ASN A 33 8.22 5.84 -15.98
CA ASN A 33 8.63 6.76 -14.92
C ASN A 33 7.59 6.82 -13.80
N GLU A 34 6.30 6.90 -14.14
CA GLU A 34 5.19 6.84 -13.16
C GLU A 34 5.25 5.52 -12.35
N ALA A 35 5.42 4.38 -13.02
CA ALA A 35 5.50 3.08 -12.37
C ALA A 35 6.74 2.94 -11.47
N LYS A 36 7.88 3.53 -11.85
CA LYS A 36 9.11 3.57 -11.04
C LYS A 36 8.90 4.42 -9.79
N GLU A 37 8.29 5.59 -9.94
CA GLU A 37 8.03 6.52 -8.85
C GLU A 37 7.03 5.95 -7.83
N MET A 38 5.98 5.27 -8.30
CA MET A 38 5.04 4.54 -7.44
C MET A 38 5.76 3.47 -6.59
N ARG A 39 6.68 2.70 -7.19
CA ARG A 39 7.47 1.70 -6.45
C ARG A 39 8.42 2.34 -5.44
N ARG A 40 9.07 3.46 -5.80
CA ARG A 40 9.93 4.23 -4.88
C ARG A 40 9.14 4.65 -3.64
N ARG A 41 7.99 5.30 -3.83
CA ARG A 41 7.11 5.75 -2.74
C ARG A 41 6.62 4.60 -1.87
N SER A 42 6.24 3.47 -2.47
CA SER A 42 5.84 2.26 -1.73
C SER A 42 6.99 1.69 -0.89
N SER A 43 8.20 1.66 -1.44
CA SER A 43 9.39 1.22 -0.71
C SER A 43 9.72 2.14 0.46
N GLU A 44 9.61 3.46 0.27
CA GLU A 44 9.84 4.44 1.33
C GLU A 44 8.84 4.30 2.47
N LEU A 45 7.55 4.14 2.14
CA LEU A 45 6.50 3.89 3.12
C LEU A 45 6.78 2.61 3.91
N LYS A 46 7.18 1.52 3.23
CA LYS A 46 7.55 0.26 3.87
C LYS A 46 8.68 0.45 4.88
N GLU A 47 9.73 1.19 4.53
CA GLU A 47 10.84 1.46 5.44
C GLU A 47 10.46 2.40 6.59
N MET A 48 9.56 3.36 6.37
CA MET A 48 8.98 4.18 7.45
C MET A 48 8.20 3.32 8.44
N CYS A 49 7.31 2.43 7.97
CA CYS A 49 6.55 1.54 8.84
C CYS A 49 7.47 0.61 9.64
N ARG A 50 8.51 0.05 9.01
CA ARG A 50 9.51 -0.77 9.70
C ARG A 50 10.23 -0.02 10.80
N ARG A 51 10.64 1.23 10.55
CA ARG A 51 11.26 2.09 11.57
C ARG A 51 10.31 2.46 12.70
N ALA A 52 9.04 2.72 12.38
CA ALA A 52 8.03 3.04 13.39
C ALA A 52 7.78 1.86 14.36
N LEU A 53 7.83 0.62 13.86
CA LEU A 53 7.62 -0.61 14.62
C LEU A 53 8.90 -1.14 15.31
N ALA A 54 10.08 -0.72 14.89
CA ALA A 54 11.33 -1.14 15.53
C ALA A 54 11.43 -0.59 16.96
N LYS A 55 12.29 -1.19 17.78
CA LYS A 55 12.51 -0.74 19.16
C LYS A 55 12.93 0.72 19.21
N GLY A 56 12.27 1.53 20.04
CA GLY A 56 12.45 2.98 20.11
C GLY A 56 11.80 3.74 18.95
N GLY A 57 11.09 3.04 18.06
CA GLY A 57 10.27 3.60 17.00
C GLY A 57 9.02 4.27 17.55
N SER A 58 8.36 5.05 16.70
CA SER A 58 7.18 5.82 17.11
C SER A 58 6.00 4.95 17.52
N SER A 59 5.71 3.86 16.79
CA SER A 59 4.62 2.94 17.15
C SER A 59 4.97 2.10 18.38
N ASP A 60 6.22 1.67 18.51
CA ASP A 60 6.74 0.96 19.70
C ASP A 60 6.58 1.83 20.96
N THR A 61 7.11 3.05 20.93
CA THR A 61 7.03 4.01 22.04
C THR A 61 5.60 4.39 22.38
N ASN A 62 4.74 4.56 21.36
CA ASN A 62 3.34 4.93 21.59
C ASN A 62 2.56 3.77 22.22
N LEU A 63 2.85 2.52 21.84
CA LEU A 63 2.23 1.35 22.46
C LEU A 63 2.66 1.21 23.93
N ASP A 64 3.94 1.43 24.23
CA ASP A 64 4.44 1.48 25.61
C ASP A 64 3.74 2.55 26.45
N ALA A 65 3.55 3.75 25.89
CA ALA A 65 2.84 4.83 26.56
C ALA A 65 1.37 4.47 26.83
N PHE A 66 0.69 3.87 25.85
CA PHE A 66 -0.70 3.41 25.98
C PHE A 66 -0.87 2.34 27.06
N ILE A 67 0.04 1.35 27.13
CA ILE A 67 -0.01 0.31 28.16
C ILE A 67 0.20 0.93 29.55
N LYS A 68 1.16 1.85 29.69
CA LYS A 68 1.36 2.58 30.96
C LYS A 68 0.11 3.35 31.37
N ASP A 69 -0.55 4.01 30.44
CA ASP A 69 -1.79 4.73 30.70
C ASP A 69 -2.89 3.78 31.21
N ILE A 70 -3.09 2.63 30.56
CA ILE A 70 -4.06 1.61 31.00
C ILE A 70 -3.72 1.05 32.40
N LEU A 71 -2.44 0.79 32.67
CA LEU A 71 -2.02 0.19 33.94
C LEU A 71 -1.97 1.21 35.09
N HIS A 72 -2.01 2.51 34.79
CA HIS A 72 -2.07 3.58 35.80
C HIS A 72 -3.50 4.04 36.12
N PHE A 73 -4.54 3.38 35.58
CA PHE A 73 -5.90 3.56 36.11
C PHE A 73 -5.98 2.96 37.52
N GLN A 74 -6.39 3.80 38.48
CA GLN A 74 -6.80 3.40 39.84
C GLN A 74 -8.00 2.44 39.80
#